data_AF-A0AAE1Q820-F1
#
_entry.id   AF-A0AAE1Q820-F1
#
_cell.length_a   1.000
_cell.length_b   1.000
_cell.length_c   1.000
_cell.angle_alpha   90.00
_cell.angle_beta   90.00
_cell.angle_gamma   90.00
#
_symmetry.space_group_name_H-M   'P 1'
#
loop_
_entity.id
_entity.type
_entity.pdbx_description
1 polymer ?
#
loop_
_entity_poly.entity_id
_entity_poly.type
_entity_poly.pdbx_seq_one_letter_code
_entity_poly.pdbx_strand_id
1 'polypeptide(L)'
;MMVYSNMDIGAGHVGMHKMLGNMSMKPLGKKYQYYQSVVLDAARKKVNDVLANSVRAAKDFYTANNGMYDMKVIFDGSWQKRGHTSNLALGAVKEAETGLVLDYETVSKMCEMCTRKTNLLQKKQISKEDFEKWLVDHKRKTL
;
A
#
# COMPACT_ATOMS: atom_id res chain seq x y z
N MET A 1 16.33 -8.85 2.34
CA MET A 1 17.17 -7.73 1.86
C MET A 1 16.88 -7.38 0.40
N MET A 2 17.14 -8.27 -0.57
CA MET A 2 17.00 -7.95 -2.01
C MET A 2 15.60 -7.56 -2.48
N VAL A 3 14.53 -8.18 -1.96
CA VAL A 3 13.14 -7.81 -2.28
C VAL A 3 12.80 -6.41 -1.77
N TYR A 4 13.15 -6.12 -0.51
CA TYR A 4 12.96 -4.80 0.10
C TYR A 4 13.67 -3.70 -0.71
N SER A 5 14.96 -3.86 -1.00
CA SER A 5 15.73 -2.84 -1.73
C SER A 5 15.15 -2.53 -3.11
N ASN A 6 14.64 -3.55 -3.83
CA ASN A 6 14.00 -3.33 -5.13
C ASN A 6 12.63 -2.66 -5.02
N MET A 7 11.89 -2.88 -3.93
CA MET A 7 10.65 -2.16 -3.65
C MET A 7 10.93 -0.68 -3.33
N ASP A 8 11.96 -0.43 -2.51
CA ASP A 8 12.35 0.90 -2.04
C ASP A 8 12.76 1.83 -3.20
N ILE A 9 13.54 1.33 -4.16
CA ILE A 9 13.92 2.09 -5.35
C ILE A 9 12.84 2.12 -6.45
N GLY A 10 11.65 1.54 -6.21
CA GLY A 10 10.56 1.50 -7.19
C GLY A 10 10.77 0.57 -8.39
N ALA A 11 11.78 -0.31 -8.36
CA ALA A 11 12.09 -1.26 -9.43
C ALA A 11 11.19 -2.51 -9.39
N GLY A 12 10.75 -2.90 -8.19
CA GLY A 12 9.82 -4.00 -7.95
C GLY A 12 10.27 -5.36 -8.50
N HIS A 13 9.30 -6.24 -8.78
CA HIS A 13 9.58 -7.60 -9.25
C HIS A 13 10.32 -7.62 -10.59
N VAL A 14 9.91 -6.76 -11.53
CA VAL A 14 10.46 -6.74 -12.88
C VAL A 14 11.91 -6.25 -12.88
N GLY A 15 12.21 -5.19 -12.12
CA GLY A 15 13.58 -4.70 -11.99
C GLY A 15 14.49 -5.72 -11.32
N MET A 16 14.01 -6.36 -10.25
CA MET A 16 14.76 -7.42 -9.58
C MET A 16 15.00 -8.64 -10.50
N HIS A 17 14.00 -9.03 -11.30
CA HIS A 17 14.15 -10.13 -12.25
C HIS A 17 15.21 -9.83 -13.31
N LYS A 18 15.24 -8.59 -13.83
CA LYS A 18 16.29 -8.15 -14.77
C LYS A 18 17.67 -8.14 -14.13
N MET A 19 17.78 -7.61 -12.91
CA MET A 19 19.03 -7.57 -12.15
C MET A 19 19.58 -8.99 -11.91
N LEU A 20 18.74 -9.93 -11.47
CA LEU A 20 19.15 -11.33 -11.28
C LEU A 20 19.57 -11.97 -12.60
N GLY A 21 18.84 -11.71 -13.69
CA GLY A 21 19.20 -12.18 -15.03
C GLY A 21 20.57 -11.68 -15.49
N ASN A 22 20.88 -10.40 -15.28
CA ASN A 22 22.19 -9.81 -15.62
C ASN A 22 23.35 -10.41 -14.81
N MET A 23 23.07 -10.92 -13.61
CA MET A 23 24.05 -11.62 -12.77
C MET A 23 24.07 -13.14 -13.00
N SER A 24 23.38 -13.63 -14.04
CA SER A 24 23.23 -15.07 -14.31
C SER A 24 22.62 -15.86 -13.14
N MET A 25 21.81 -15.20 -12.31
CA MET A 25 21.12 -15.78 -11.15
C MET A 25 19.69 -16.18 -11.49
N LYS A 26 19.18 -17.24 -10.84
CA LYS A 26 17.80 -17.68 -11.00
C LYS A 26 16.80 -16.67 -10.40
N PRO A 27 15.74 -16.28 -11.13
CA PRO A 27 14.68 -15.43 -10.59
C PRO A 27 13.92 -16.06 -9.41
N LEU A 28 13.40 -15.24 -8.50
CA LEU A 28 12.70 -15.70 -7.30
C LEU A 28 11.29 -16.29 -7.57
N GLY A 29 10.70 -16.07 -8.75
CA GLY A 29 9.40 -16.62 -9.13
C GLY A 29 8.32 -16.38 -8.06
N LYS A 30 7.60 -17.44 -7.66
CA LYS A 30 6.54 -17.37 -6.63
C LYS A 30 7.05 -16.92 -5.25
N LYS A 31 8.35 -17.11 -4.95
CA LYS A 31 8.93 -16.71 -3.65
C LYS A 31 8.98 -15.19 -3.48
N TYR A 32 9.00 -14.43 -4.57
CA TYR A 32 8.97 -12.96 -4.48
C TYR A 32 7.71 -12.47 -3.78
N GLN A 33 6.53 -13.00 -4.16
CA GLN A 33 5.24 -12.58 -3.58
C GLN A 33 5.18 -12.87 -2.07
N TYR A 34 5.74 -13.99 -1.64
CA TYR A 34 5.86 -14.33 -0.21
C TYR A 34 6.74 -13.32 0.54
N TYR A 35 7.95 -13.03 0.05
CA TYR A 35 8.81 -12.06 0.72
C TYR A 35 8.25 -10.64 0.67
N GLN A 36 7.57 -10.28 -0.42
CA GLN A 36 6.86 -9.00 -0.54
C GLN A 36 5.77 -8.89 0.51
N SER A 37 4.95 -9.92 0.75
CA SER A 37 3.91 -9.87 1.79
C SER A 37 4.51 -9.72 3.18
N VAL A 38 5.61 -10.43 3.48
CA VAL A 38 6.31 -10.31 4.77
C VAL A 38 6.82 -8.87 5.00
N VAL A 39 7.41 -8.25 3.98
CA VAL A 39 7.89 -6.86 4.04
C VAL A 39 6.72 -5.89 4.22
N LEU A 40 5.64 -6.05 3.47
CA LEU A 40 4.45 -5.21 3.56
C LEU A 40 3.77 -5.30 4.92
N ASP A 41 3.65 -6.50 5.49
CA ASP A 41 3.05 -6.70 6.81
C ASP A 41 3.89 -6.04 7.92
N ALA A 42 5.22 -6.16 7.84
CA ALA A 42 6.12 -5.47 8.77
C ALA A 42 6.02 -3.94 8.64
N ALA A 43 5.98 -3.43 7.41
CA ALA A 43 5.82 -2.00 7.14
C ALA A 43 4.47 -1.47 7.67
N ARG A 44 3.37 -2.18 7.42
CA ARG A 44 2.03 -1.82 7.92
C ARG A 44 1.98 -1.73 9.43
N LYS A 45 2.53 -2.72 10.14
CA LYS A 45 2.62 -2.67 11.61
C LYS A 45 3.38 -1.43 12.08
N LYS A 46 4.53 -1.16 11.46
CA LYS A 46 5.34 0.00 11.84
C LYS A 46 4.61 1.32 11.56
N VAL A 47 3.90 1.43 10.45
CA VAL A 47 3.09 2.61 10.12
C VAL A 47 1.99 2.81 11.15
N ASN A 48 1.27 1.75 11.53
CA ASN A 48 0.23 1.84 12.55
C ASN A 48 0.80 2.28 13.92
N ASP A 49 1.97 1.77 14.31
CA ASP A 49 2.64 2.20 15.53
C ASP A 49 3.01 3.69 15.49
N VAL A 50 3.53 4.16 14.34
CA VAL A 50 3.90 5.58 14.14
C VAL A 50 2.66 6.47 14.15
N LEU A 51 1.56 6.07 13.51
CA LEU A 51 0.30 6.81 13.54
C LEU A 51 -0.27 6.90 14.96
N ALA A 52 -0.30 5.78 15.70
CA ALA A 52 -0.78 5.78 17.08
C ALA A 52 0.05 6.72 17.98
N ASN A 53 1.37 6.72 17.81
CA ASN A 53 2.26 7.64 18.51
C ASN A 53 2.05 9.09 18.08
N SER A 54 1.82 9.33 16.79
CA SER A 54 1.57 10.67 16.22
C SER A 54 0.26 11.26 16.76
N VAL A 55 -0.81 10.47 16.82
CA VAL A 55 -2.09 10.87 17.41
C VAL A 55 -1.95 11.16 18.89
N ARG A 56 -1.19 10.36 19.64
CA ARG A 56 -0.93 10.63 21.06
C ARG A 56 -0.18 11.95 21.25
N ALA A 57 0.92 12.14 20.51
CA ALA A 57 1.72 13.36 20.60
C ALA A 57 0.93 14.61 20.17
N ALA A 58 0.06 14.49 19.17
CA ALA A 58 -0.86 15.56 18.80
C ALA A 58 -1.84 15.86 19.94
N LYS A 59 -2.45 14.85 20.56
CA LYS A 59 -3.34 15.05 21.72
C LYS A 59 -2.64 15.71 22.90
N ASP A 60 -1.36 15.42 23.15
CA ASP A 60 -0.60 16.04 24.24
C ASP A 60 -0.37 17.55 24.01
N PHE A 61 -0.42 18.02 22.75
CA PHE A 61 -0.32 19.43 22.40
C PHE A 61 -1.62 20.21 22.67
N TYR A 62 -2.78 19.55 22.59
CA TYR A 62 -4.09 20.16 22.70
C TYR A 62 -4.74 19.87 24.06
N THR A 63 -5.44 20.86 24.64
CA THR A 63 -6.23 20.60 25.84
C THR A 63 -7.60 20.05 25.45
N ALA A 64 -7.97 18.90 26.03
CA ALA A 64 -9.28 18.32 25.82
C ALA A 64 -10.38 19.17 26.50
N ASN A 65 -11.45 19.45 25.77
CA ASN A 65 -12.68 20.04 26.31
C ASN A 65 -13.78 18.98 26.26
N ASN A 66 -14.26 18.51 27.42
CA ASN A 66 -15.25 17.42 27.53
C ASN A 66 -14.86 16.14 26.76
N GLY A 67 -13.56 15.81 26.72
CA GLY A 67 -13.06 14.64 26.00
C GLY A 67 -12.95 14.82 24.48
N MET A 68 -13.28 16.00 23.95
CA MET A 68 -13.06 16.38 22.56
C MET A 68 -11.83 17.26 22.42
N TYR A 69 -11.10 17.11 21.32
CA TYR A 69 -9.93 17.92 20.99
C TYR A 69 -10.28 18.80 19.80
N ASP A 70 -10.19 20.13 19.98
CA ASP A 70 -10.29 21.08 18.88
C ASP A 70 -8.92 21.21 18.20
N MET A 71 -8.75 20.52 17.09
CA MET A 71 -7.46 20.39 16.39
C MET A 71 -7.55 21.00 15.00
N LYS A 72 -6.54 21.79 14.64
CA LYS A 72 -6.37 22.24 13.26
C LYS A 72 -5.67 21.17 12.45
N VAL A 73 -6.25 20.84 11.29
CA VAL A 73 -5.69 19.83 10.39
C VAL A 73 -5.49 20.40 8.99
N ILE A 74 -4.46 19.90 8.32
CA ILE A 74 -4.15 20.17 6.92
C ILE A 74 -4.27 18.84 6.18
N PHE A 75 -4.96 18.87 5.05
CA PHE A 75 -4.99 17.74 4.12
C PHE A 75 -3.99 17.99 2.99
N ASP A 76 -3.15 17.00 2.71
CA ASP A 76 -2.25 17.01 1.56
C ASP A 76 -2.28 15.65 0.87
N GLY A 77 -1.99 15.63 -0.42
CA GLY A 77 -2.04 14.41 -1.20
C GLY A 77 -1.18 14.46 -2.44
N SER A 78 -0.75 13.29 -2.87
CA SER A 78 0.08 13.13 -4.05
C SER A 78 -0.49 12.08 -4.99
N TRP A 79 -0.26 12.29 -6.28
CA TRP A 79 -0.64 11.39 -7.35
C TRP A 79 0.62 10.85 -8.00
N GLN A 80 0.61 9.57 -8.39
CA GLN A 80 1.77 8.97 -9.08
C GLN A 80 2.15 9.74 -10.36
N LYS A 81 1.15 10.28 -11.07
CA LYS A 81 1.34 11.09 -12.29
C LYS A 81 0.48 12.34 -12.20
N ARG A 82 0.96 13.44 -12.81
CA ARG A 82 0.14 14.66 -12.97
C ARG A 82 -1.00 14.41 -13.98
N GLY A 83 -2.17 14.98 -13.71
CA GLY A 83 -3.34 14.91 -14.59
C GLY A 83 -4.27 13.71 -14.34
N HIS A 84 -5.29 13.57 -15.19
CA HIS A 84 -6.39 12.60 -15.00
C HIS A 84 -6.02 11.12 -15.25
N THR A 85 -4.74 10.83 -15.54
CA THR A 85 -4.25 9.48 -15.88
C THR A 85 -3.58 8.77 -14.70
N SER A 86 -3.61 9.34 -13.50
CA SER A 86 -3.06 8.66 -12.32
C SER A 86 -3.91 7.44 -11.94
N ASN A 87 -3.22 6.33 -11.71
CA ASN A 87 -3.81 5.09 -11.20
C ASN A 87 -3.66 4.95 -9.69
N LEU A 88 -2.78 5.73 -9.07
CA LEU A 88 -2.49 5.67 -7.64
C LEU A 88 -2.50 7.09 -7.05
N ALA A 89 -3.11 7.21 -5.88
CA ALA A 89 -3.17 8.42 -5.09
C ALA A 89 -2.90 8.09 -3.63
N LEU A 90 -2.28 9.02 -2.93
CA LEU A 90 -2.11 9.01 -1.48
C LEU A 90 -2.66 10.32 -0.95
N GLY A 91 -3.54 10.26 0.03
CA GLY A 91 -3.98 11.41 0.82
C GLY A 91 -3.54 11.22 2.26
N ALA A 92 -3.13 12.29 2.92
CA ALA A 92 -2.78 12.28 4.33
C ALA A 92 -3.38 13.50 5.02
N VAL A 93 -3.90 13.28 6.23
CA VAL A 93 -4.31 14.34 7.15
C VAL A 93 -3.19 14.51 8.16
N LYS A 94 -2.65 15.72 8.25
CA LYS A 94 -1.68 16.10 9.28
C LYS A 94 -2.23 17.17 10.18
N GLU A 95 -1.81 17.17 11.42
CA GLU A 95 -2.08 18.25 12.35
C GLU A 95 -1.24 19.48 11.95
N ALA A 96 -1.82 20.67 12.02
CA ALA A 96 -1.28 21.88 11.41
C ALA A 96 -0.03 22.42 12.12
N GLU A 97 0.04 22.34 13.45
CA GLU A 97 1.07 22.97 14.27
C GLU A 97 2.28 22.05 14.50
N THR A 98 2.05 20.80 14.88
CA THR A 98 3.06 19.76 15.08
C THR A 98 3.55 19.14 13.77
N GLY A 99 2.75 19.24 12.70
CA GLY A 99 3.04 18.63 11.41
C GLY A 99 2.93 17.10 11.39
N LEU A 100 2.43 16.49 12.47
CA LEU A 100 2.31 15.04 12.61
C LEU A 100 1.17 14.49 11.76
N VAL A 101 1.40 13.36 11.08
CA VAL A 101 0.36 12.67 10.30
C VAL A 101 -0.57 11.94 11.25
N LEU A 102 -1.86 12.28 11.18
CA LEU A 102 -2.92 11.67 11.99
C LEU A 102 -3.53 10.46 11.30
N ASP A 103 -3.70 10.54 9.98
CA ASP A 103 -4.28 9.48 9.17
C ASP A 103 -3.84 9.60 7.70
N TYR A 104 -3.91 8.50 6.96
CA TYR A 104 -3.64 8.47 5.53
C TYR A 104 -4.48 7.42 4.82
N GLU A 105 -4.78 7.66 3.54
CA GLU A 105 -5.51 6.74 2.70
C GLU A 105 -4.81 6.59 1.35
N THR A 106 -4.71 5.35 0.85
CA THR A 106 -4.11 5.06 -0.45
C THR A 106 -5.17 4.55 -1.42
N VAL A 107 -5.46 5.32 -2.45
CA VAL A 107 -6.48 4.98 -3.45
C VAL A 107 -5.81 4.49 -4.72
N SER A 108 -6.23 3.32 -5.20
CA SER A 108 -5.76 2.77 -6.48
C SER A 108 -6.92 2.43 -7.40
N LYS A 109 -6.84 2.84 -8.67
CA LYS A 109 -7.73 2.40 -9.75
C LYS A 109 -7.37 1.01 -10.28
N MET A 110 -6.19 0.49 -9.91
CA MET A 110 -5.67 -0.77 -10.42
C MET A 110 -5.32 -1.73 -9.29
N CYS A 111 -5.77 -2.98 -9.42
CA CYS A 111 -5.29 -4.09 -8.62
C CYS A 111 -4.60 -5.12 -9.53
N GLU A 112 -3.31 -5.36 -9.28
CA GLU A 112 -2.52 -6.34 -10.06
C GLU A 112 -3.11 -7.75 -9.93
N MET A 113 -3.58 -8.12 -8.74
CA MET A 113 -4.20 -9.43 -8.50
C MET A 113 -5.52 -9.59 -9.27
N CYS A 114 -6.38 -8.57 -9.27
CA CYS A 114 -7.58 -8.54 -10.10
C CYS A 114 -7.24 -8.64 -11.58
N THR A 115 -6.24 -7.89 -12.05
CA THR A 115 -5.81 -7.92 -13.45
C THR A 115 -5.34 -9.33 -13.83
N ARG A 116 -4.52 -9.96 -12.99
CA ARG A 116 -4.02 -11.32 -13.23
C ARG A 116 -5.13 -12.37 -13.24
N LYS A 117 -6.07 -12.31 -12.28
CA LYS A 117 -7.20 -13.24 -12.21
C LYS A 117 -8.18 -13.06 -13.37
N THR A 118 -8.42 -11.83 -13.79
CA THR A 118 -9.22 -11.52 -14.98
C THR A 118 -8.57 -12.11 -16.24
N ASN A 119 -7.25 -11.99 -16.38
CA ASN A 119 -6.52 -12.59 -17.51
C ASN A 119 -6.62 -14.12 -17.52
N LEU A 120 -6.62 -14.78 -16.35
CA LEU A 120 -6.82 -16.23 -16.25
C LEU A 120 -8.24 -16.63 -16.69
N LEU A 121 -9.26 -15.85 -16.30
CA LEU A 121 -10.64 -16.06 -16.70
C LEU A 121 -10.81 -15.93 -18.22
N GLN A 122 -10.26 -14.86 -18.81
CA GLN A 122 -10.29 -14.63 -20.27
C GLN A 122 -9.63 -15.77 -21.05
N LYS A 123 -8.54 -16.33 -20.52
CA LYS A 123 -7.84 -17.49 -21.09
C LYS A 123 -8.53 -18.83 -20.79
N LYS A 124 -9.70 -18.83 -20.15
CA LYS A 124 -10.45 -20.03 -19.72
C LYS A 124 -9.61 -20.99 -18.84
N GLN A 125 -8.66 -20.45 -18.09
CA GLN A 125 -7.80 -21.23 -17.16
C GLN A 125 -8.41 -21.36 -15.77
N ILE A 126 -9.44 -20.58 -15.47
CA ILE A 126 -10.25 -20.68 -14.24
C ILE A 126 -11.73 -20.60 -14.63
N SER A 127 -12.58 -21.25 -13.85
CA SER A 127 -14.03 -21.13 -14.02
C SER A 127 -14.52 -19.75 -13.57
N LYS A 128 -15.70 -19.35 -14.07
CA LYS A 128 -16.37 -18.13 -13.62
C LYS A 128 -16.71 -18.19 -12.13
N GLU A 129 -17.15 -19.36 -11.66
CA GLU A 129 -17.49 -19.59 -10.25
C GLU A 129 -16.27 -19.43 -9.33
N ASP A 130 -15.12 -19.98 -9.72
CA ASP A 130 -13.87 -19.85 -8.95
C ASP A 130 -13.37 -18.40 -8.91
N PHE A 131 -13.57 -17.67 -10.02
CA PHE A 131 -13.25 -16.24 -10.07
C PHE A 131 -14.13 -15.42 -9.13
N GLU A 132 -15.45 -15.66 -9.12
CA GLU A 132 -16.40 -14.95 -8.25
C GLU A 132 -16.15 -15.23 -6.77
N LYS A 133 -15.93 -16.50 -6.39
CA LYS A 133 -15.53 -16.87 -5.02
C LYS A 133 -14.25 -16.16 -4.59
N TRP A 134 -13.25 -16.14 -5.48
CA TRP A 134 -12.00 -15.42 -5.22
C TRP A 134 -12.21 -13.90 -5.10
N LEU A 135 -13.05 -13.29 -5.95
CA LEU A 135 -13.29 -11.84 -5.95
C LEU A 135 -13.94 -11.38 -4.64
N VAL A 136 -14.88 -12.17 -4.10
CA VAL A 136 -15.52 -11.89 -2.81
C VAL A 136 -14.50 -11.92 -1.67
N ASP A 137 -13.66 -12.97 -1.61
CA ASP A 137 -12.59 -13.06 -0.60
C ASP A 137 -11.55 -11.94 -0.76
N HIS A 138 -11.20 -11.59 -2.00
CA HIS A 138 -10.23 -10.56 -2.28
C HIS A 138 -10.69 -9.18 -1.81
N LYS A 139 -11.94 -8.79 -2.11
CA LYS A 139 -12.52 -7.50 -1.67
C LYS A 139 -12.54 -7.36 -0.14
N ARG A 140 -12.83 -8.44 0.59
CA ARG A 140 -12.81 -8.43 2.07
C ARG A 140 -11.43 -8.18 2.68
N LYS A 141 -10.35 -8.41 1.93
CA LYS A 141 -8.96 -8.21 2.38
C LYS A 141 -8.37 -6.86 1.96
N THR A 142 -9.10 -6.10 1.13
CA THR A 142 -8.65 -4.79 0.61
C THR A 142 -9.45 -3.61 1.17
N LEU A 143 -10.51 -3.90 1.93
CA LEU A 143 -11.21 -2.99 2.85
C LEU A 143 -10.78 -3.31 4.27
#